data_AF-A0A2T9YSC9-F1
#
_entry.id   AF-A0A2T9YSC9-F1
#
_cell.length_a   1.000
_cell.length_b   1.000
_cell.length_c   1.000
_cell.angle_alpha   90.00
_cell.angle_beta   90.00
_cell.angle_gamma   90.00
#
_symmetry.space_group_name_H-M   'P 1'
#
loop_
_entity.id
_entity.type
_entity.pdbx_description
1 polymer ?
#
loop_
_entity_poly.entity_id
_entity_poly.type
_entity_poly.pdbx_seq_one_letter_code
_entity_poly.pdbx_strand_id
1 'polypeptide(L)'
;MIIPVRCFTCGKVVGNRWDSYLALLQLEYTEGDALTALGLNRYCCRRMLLTHVDLIEKLLQYNCWTLSASLVLFSVGLLGCSIFCIFLYLLISIKTTLFAAFNSSSSDVRTLVKYARLPSTDHAKYSTPNRPTSPFLHLNP
;
A
#
# COMPACT_ATOMS: atom_id res chain seq x y z
N MET A 1 3.87 -23.44 14.93
CA MET A 1 3.17 -22.76 16.03
C MET A 1 4.06 -22.88 17.26
N ILE A 2 4.12 -21.83 18.08
CA ILE A 2 5.19 -21.54 19.03
C ILE A 2 5.72 -22.75 19.83
N ILE A 3 7.03 -22.75 20.04
CA ILE A 3 7.80 -23.85 20.62
C ILE A 3 7.32 -24.20 22.05
N PRO A 4 7.30 -25.50 22.43
CA PRO A 4 6.84 -25.89 23.76
C PRO A 4 7.82 -25.44 24.84
N VAL A 5 7.32 -24.71 25.84
CA VAL A 5 8.11 -24.17 26.98
C VAL A 5 8.94 -25.26 27.66
N ARG A 6 8.41 -26.47 27.79
CA ARG A 6 9.08 -27.67 28.31
C ARG A 6 8.93 -28.84 27.34
N CYS A 7 9.93 -29.71 27.28
CA CYS A 7 9.81 -30.96 26.54
C CYS A 7 8.79 -31.91 27.20
N PHE A 8 7.85 -32.42 26.40
CA PHE A 8 6.79 -33.34 26.83
C PHE A 8 7.27 -34.66 27.45
N THR A 9 8.54 -35.03 27.28
CA THR A 9 9.11 -36.29 27.79
C THR A 9 10.13 -36.08 28.91
N CYS A 10 10.96 -35.02 28.83
CA CYS A 10 12.05 -34.80 29.79
C CYS A 10 11.79 -33.71 30.82
N GLY A 11 10.68 -32.95 30.72
CA GLY A 11 10.32 -31.87 31.67
C GLY A 11 11.24 -30.64 31.69
N LYS A 12 12.46 -30.78 31.16
CA LYS A 12 13.46 -29.71 30.94
C LYS A 12 12.81 -28.58 30.14
N VAL A 13 13.02 -27.35 30.61
CA VAL A 13 12.67 -26.13 29.86
C VAL A 13 13.44 -26.13 28.54
N VAL A 14 12.75 -25.93 27.43
CA VAL A 14 13.33 -25.89 26.07
C VAL A 14 13.11 -24.54 25.40
N GLY A 15 11.98 -23.87 25.65
CA GLY A 15 11.60 -22.64 24.92
C GLY A 15 12.64 -21.52 24.97
N ASN A 16 13.40 -21.41 26.06
CA ASN A 16 14.45 -20.41 26.22
C ASN A 16 15.75 -20.67 25.42
N ARG A 17 15.74 -21.58 24.44
CA ARG A 17 16.90 -21.92 23.59
C ARG A 17 16.65 -21.80 22.09
N TRP A 18 15.44 -21.42 21.67
CA TRP A 18 15.11 -21.31 20.24
C TRP A 18 15.95 -20.25 19.54
N ASP A 19 16.01 -19.05 20.11
CA ASP A 19 16.71 -17.92 19.51
C ASP A 19 18.22 -18.17 19.43
N SER A 20 18.78 -18.81 20.47
CA SER A 20 20.18 -19.27 20.48
C SER A 20 20.45 -20.40 19.48
N TYR A 21 19.47 -21.26 19.18
CA TYR A 21 19.59 -22.29 18.14
C TYR A 21 19.60 -21.66 16.74
N LEU A 22 18.70 -20.71 16.47
CA LEU A 22 18.68 -19.96 15.21
C LEU A 22 19.97 -19.16 15.01
N ALA A 23 20.50 -18.51 16.05
CA ALA A 23 21.77 -17.79 15.99
C ALA A 23 22.97 -18.71 15.68
N LEU A 24 22.97 -19.95 16.18
CA LEU A 24 24.02 -20.92 15.85
C LEU A 24 23.92 -21.42 14.40
N LEU A 25 22.70 -21.64 13.88
CA LEU A 25 22.49 -22.00 12.47
C LEU A 25 22.88 -20.86 11.51
N GLN A 26 22.68 -19.59 11.91
CA GLN A 26 23.16 -18.41 11.18
C GLN A 26 24.69 -18.28 11.15
N LEU A 27 25.39 -18.97 12.06
CA LEU A 27 26.85 -19.08 12.13
C LEU A 27 27.37 -20.39 11.50
N GLU A 28 26.58 -21.00 10.60
CA GLU A 28 26.91 -22.21 9.83
C GLU A 28 27.23 -23.47 10.66
N TYR A 29 26.84 -23.51 11.95
CA TYR A 29 26.97 -24.72 12.77
C TYR A 29 26.02 -25.82 12.29
N THR A 30 26.45 -27.08 12.39
CA THR A 30 25.56 -28.22 12.17
C THR A 30 24.45 -28.25 13.25
N GLU A 31 23.26 -28.72 12.87
CA GLU A 31 22.14 -28.90 13.81
C GLU A 31 22.53 -29.77 15.01
N GLY A 32 23.33 -30.82 14.77
CA GLY A 32 23.80 -31.76 15.78
C GLY A 32 24.73 -31.12 16.81
N ASP A 33 25.63 -30.23 16.37
CA ASP A 33 26.58 -29.52 17.20
C ASP A 33 25.92 -28.36 17.94
N ALA A 34 25.06 -27.59 17.27
CA ALA A 34 24.29 -26.51 17.89
C ALA A 34 23.44 -27.04 19.07
N LEU A 35 22.75 -28.19 18.89
CA LEU A 35 22.02 -28.86 19.97
C LEU A 35 22.91 -29.38 21.10
N THR A 36 24.18 -29.64 20.83
CA THR A 36 25.17 -30.08 21.83
C THR A 36 25.69 -28.89 22.64
N ALA A 37 26.04 -27.77 21.98
CA ALA A 37 26.43 -26.51 22.62
C ALA A 37 25.30 -25.97 23.53
N LEU A 38 24.04 -26.15 23.13
CA LEU A 38 22.85 -25.81 23.92
C LEU A 38 22.57 -26.76 25.11
N GLY A 39 23.39 -27.79 25.31
CA GLY A 39 23.29 -28.74 26.43
C GLY A 39 22.07 -29.67 26.35
N LEU A 40 21.63 -30.05 25.14
CA LEU A 40 20.48 -30.93 24.92
C LEU A 40 20.92 -32.36 24.59
N ASN A 41 21.53 -33.04 25.56
CA ASN A 41 22.14 -34.36 25.35
C ASN A 41 21.11 -35.49 25.12
N ARG A 42 19.85 -35.35 25.58
CA ARG A 42 18.81 -36.37 25.40
C ARG A 42 18.00 -36.14 24.12
N TYR A 43 17.87 -37.18 23.30
CA TYR A 43 17.10 -37.19 22.04
C TYR A 43 15.68 -36.63 22.18
N CYS A 44 14.99 -36.95 23.28
CA CYS A 44 13.61 -36.54 23.53
C CYS A 44 13.48 -35.01 23.74
N CYS A 45 14.53 -34.36 24.24
CA CYS A 45 14.61 -32.90 24.34
C CYS A 45 15.09 -32.28 23.00
N ARG A 46 15.96 -32.95 22.22
CA ARG A 46 16.41 -32.49 20.87
C ARG A 46 15.27 -32.39 19.86
N ARG A 47 14.41 -33.41 19.77
CA ARG A 47 13.31 -33.45 18.79
C ARG A 47 12.37 -32.24 18.88
N MET A 48 12.26 -31.61 20.06
CA MET A 48 11.40 -30.44 20.29
C MET A 48 11.88 -29.16 19.59
N LEU A 49 13.16 -29.10 19.18
CA LEU A 49 13.70 -28.03 18.34
C LEU A 49 13.73 -28.47 16.86
N LEU A 50 14.24 -29.68 16.59
CA LEU A 50 14.37 -30.22 15.22
C LEU A 50 13.03 -30.31 14.45
N THR A 51 11.92 -30.62 15.13
CA THR A 51 10.59 -30.70 14.49
C THR A 51 9.72 -29.48 14.77
N HIS A 52 10.29 -28.36 15.23
CA HIS A 52 9.55 -27.11 15.37
C HIS A 52 9.49 -26.39 14.03
N VAL A 53 8.28 -26.09 13.59
CA VAL A 53 8.02 -25.13 12.52
C VAL A 53 7.30 -23.96 13.16
N ASP A 54 7.85 -22.75 13.09
CA ASP A 54 7.07 -21.59 13.49
C ASP A 54 6.09 -21.19 12.37
N LEU A 55 4.84 -20.99 12.76
CA LEU A 55 3.77 -20.48 11.91
C LEU A 55 3.14 -19.21 12.52
N ILE A 56 3.61 -18.75 13.68
CA ILE A 56 2.99 -17.63 14.40
C ILE A 56 3.06 -16.35 13.55
N GLU A 57 4.19 -16.07 12.93
CA GLU A 57 4.41 -14.93 12.01
C GLU A 57 3.43 -14.91 10.84
N LYS A 58 3.07 -16.09 10.32
CA LYS A 58 2.13 -16.25 9.20
C LYS A 58 0.68 -16.14 9.69
N LEU A 59 0.38 -16.66 10.87
CA LEU A 59 -0.96 -16.59 11.47
C LEU A 59 -1.33 -15.17 11.93
N LEU A 60 -0.37 -14.37 12.43
CA LEU A 60 -0.59 -12.97 12.82
C LEU A 60 -1.10 -12.08 11.66
N GLN A 61 -0.83 -12.46 10.41
CA GLN A 61 -1.25 -11.73 9.21
C GLN A 61 -2.76 -11.86 8.95
N TYR A 62 -3.39 -12.94 9.41
CA TYR A 62 -4.83 -13.22 9.23
C TYR A 62 -5.70 -12.59 10.34
N ASN A 63 -5.31 -11.43 10.85
CA ASN A 63 -6.06 -10.74 11.90
C ASN A 63 -7.40 -10.23 11.35
N CYS A 64 -8.52 -10.71 11.92
CA CYS A 64 -9.89 -10.45 11.46
C CYS A 64 -10.20 -8.97 11.14
N TRP A 65 -9.55 -8.04 11.87
CA TRP A 65 -9.76 -6.60 11.74
C TRP A 65 -9.16 -5.97 10.46
N THR A 66 -8.23 -6.60 9.75
CA THR A 66 -7.61 -5.97 8.54
C THR A 66 -8.60 -5.80 7.39
N LEU A 67 -9.67 -6.60 7.33
CA LEU A 67 -10.78 -6.38 6.40
C LEU A 67 -11.49 -5.04 6.64
N SER A 68 -11.56 -4.59 7.90
CA SER A 68 -12.09 -3.28 8.27
C SER A 68 -11.07 -2.15 8.04
N ALA A 69 -9.79 -2.40 8.32
CA ALA A 69 -8.73 -1.39 8.18
C ALA A 69 -8.59 -0.90 6.73
N SER A 70 -8.67 -1.79 5.74
CA SER A 70 -8.64 -1.40 4.32
C SER A 70 -9.85 -0.54 3.93
N LEU A 71 -11.05 -0.83 4.44
CA LEU A 71 -12.25 -0.02 4.20
C LEU A 71 -12.18 1.36 4.88
N VAL A 72 -11.61 1.43 6.09
CA VAL A 72 -11.36 2.69 6.80
C VAL A 72 -10.32 3.53 6.06
N LEU A 73 -9.22 2.95 5.59
CA LEU A 73 -8.22 3.66 4.79
C LEU A 73 -8.79 4.15 3.44
N PHE A 74 -9.64 3.35 2.78
CA PHE A 74 -10.28 3.76 1.52
C PHE A 74 -11.26 4.92 1.73
N SER A 75 -12.06 4.90 2.80
CA SER A 75 -13.02 5.98 3.11
C SER A 75 -12.34 7.27 3.61
N VAL A 76 -11.30 7.17 4.44
CA VAL A 76 -10.46 8.32 4.83
C VAL A 76 -9.71 8.90 3.63
N GLY A 77 -9.21 8.05 2.73
CA GLY A 77 -8.56 8.47 1.49
C GLY A 77 -9.50 9.21 0.52
N LEU A 78 -10.73 8.70 0.34
CA LEU A 78 -11.75 9.36 -0.49
C LEU A 78 -12.16 10.73 0.05
N LEU A 79 -12.30 10.87 1.37
CA LEU A 79 -12.52 12.17 2.03
C LEU A 79 -11.35 13.13 1.78
N GLY A 80 -10.10 12.66 1.92
CA GLY A 80 -8.89 13.44 1.61
C GLY A 80 -8.84 13.95 0.17
N CYS A 81 -9.09 13.08 -0.82
CA CYS A 81 -9.15 13.46 -2.24
C CYS A 81 -10.25 14.49 -2.52
N SER A 82 -11.42 14.34 -1.88
CA SER A 82 -12.53 15.29 -2.05
C SER A 82 -12.16 16.68 -1.53
N ILE A 83 -11.56 16.76 -0.34
CA ILE A 83 -11.10 18.01 0.28
C ILE A 83 -10.00 18.67 -0.58
N PHE A 84 -9.03 17.89 -1.07
CA PHE A 84 -7.94 18.39 -1.91
C PHE A 84 -8.44 18.95 -3.26
N CYS A 85 -9.39 18.27 -3.91
CA CYS A 85 -10.01 18.75 -5.15
C CYS A 85 -10.85 20.01 -4.94
N ILE A 86 -11.62 20.11 -3.84
CA ILE A 86 -12.38 21.33 -3.50
C ILE A 86 -11.43 22.50 -3.24
N PHE A 87 -10.34 22.28 -2.50
CA PHE A 87 -9.34 23.30 -2.21
C PHE A 87 -8.62 23.79 -3.48
N LEU A 88 -8.20 22.87 -4.37
CA LEU A 88 -7.64 23.22 -5.68
C LEU A 88 -8.64 23.99 -6.55
N TYR A 89 -9.90 23.55 -6.61
CA TYR A 89 -10.94 24.23 -7.39
C TYR A 89 -11.19 25.66 -6.88
N LEU A 90 -11.23 25.86 -5.56
CA LEU A 90 -11.34 27.20 -4.96
C LEU A 90 -10.12 28.07 -5.28
N LEU A 91 -8.90 27.56 -5.12
CA LEU A 91 -7.68 28.31 -5.47
C LEU A 91 -7.61 28.66 -6.96
N ILE A 92 -8.04 27.76 -7.84
CA ILE A 92 -8.13 28.02 -9.29
C ILE A 92 -9.18 29.10 -9.57
N SER A 93 -10.38 28.99 -9.01
CA SER A 93 -11.47 29.98 -9.16
C SER A 93 -11.10 31.36 -8.61
N ILE A 94 -10.40 31.43 -7.47
CA ILE A 94 -9.86 32.68 -6.92
C ILE A 94 -8.83 33.27 -7.89
N LYS A 95 -7.91 32.44 -8.42
CA LYS A 95 -6.84 32.91 -9.31
C LYS A 95 -7.37 33.32 -10.69
N THR A 96 -8.39 32.67 -11.24
CA THR A 96 -9.04 33.09 -12.49
C THR A 96 -9.87 34.35 -12.30
N THR A 97 -10.56 34.50 -11.17
CA THR A 97 -11.31 35.74 -10.84
C THR A 97 -10.37 36.92 -10.66
N LEU A 98 -9.26 36.74 -9.94
CA LEU A 98 -8.23 37.76 -9.77
C LEU A 98 -7.55 38.14 -11.09
N PHE A 99 -7.26 37.14 -11.94
CA PHE A 99 -6.71 37.37 -13.29
C PHE A 99 -7.71 38.10 -14.20
N ALA A 100 -9.01 37.77 -14.14
CA ALA A 100 -10.05 38.46 -14.89
C ALA A 100 -10.19 39.93 -14.43
N ALA A 101 -10.16 40.19 -13.12
CA ALA A 101 -10.15 41.54 -12.57
C ALA A 101 -8.92 42.35 -13.04
N PHE A 102 -7.73 41.74 -13.06
CA PHE A 102 -6.51 42.38 -13.54
C PHE A 102 -6.56 42.67 -15.06
N ASN A 103 -7.09 41.72 -15.84
CA ASN A 103 -7.20 41.85 -17.30
C ASN A 103 -8.28 42.87 -17.72
N SER A 104 -9.31 43.08 -16.88
CA SER A 104 -10.31 44.15 -17.06
C SER A 104 -9.66 45.54 -17.14
N SER A 105 -8.58 45.78 -16.39
CA SER A 105 -7.81 47.02 -16.41
C SER A 105 -6.99 47.24 -17.71
N SER A 106 -6.97 46.28 -18.64
CA SER A 106 -6.30 46.39 -19.95
C SER A 106 -7.27 46.69 -21.11
N SER A 107 -8.58 46.74 -20.84
CA SER A 107 -9.64 46.86 -21.85
C SER A 107 -9.59 48.18 -22.64
N ASP A 108 -9.35 49.30 -21.94
CA ASP A 108 -9.34 50.64 -22.55
C ASP A 108 -8.27 50.76 -23.64
N VAL A 109 -7.05 50.30 -23.35
CA VAL A 109 -5.90 50.40 -24.28
C VAL A 109 -6.12 49.55 -25.54
N ARG A 110 -6.77 48.38 -25.41
CA ARG A 110 -6.88 47.42 -26.52
C ARG A 110 -8.01 47.73 -27.50
N THR A 111 -8.99 48.54 -27.08
CA THR A 111 -10.13 48.93 -27.94
C THR A 111 -9.68 49.83 -29.10
N LEU A 112 -8.69 50.71 -28.89
CA LEU A 112 -8.16 51.62 -29.92
C LEU A 112 -7.46 50.93 -31.10
N VAL A 113 -6.94 49.71 -30.92
CA VAL A 113 -6.13 49.02 -31.94
C VAL A 113 -6.98 48.19 -32.90
N LYS A 114 -8.18 47.76 -32.49
CA LYS A 114 -8.87 46.62 -33.12
C LYS A 114 -9.78 46.94 -34.31
N TYR A 115 -9.92 48.22 -34.69
CA TYR A 115 -10.54 48.59 -35.98
C TYR A 115 -9.62 48.32 -37.19
N ALA A 116 -8.34 48.04 -36.96
CA ALA A 116 -7.38 47.77 -38.03
C ALA A 116 -7.37 46.28 -38.45
N ARG A 117 -7.83 46.05 -39.70
CA ARG A 117 -7.55 44.90 -40.58
C ARG A 117 -8.47 43.66 -40.44
N LEU A 118 -9.12 43.34 -41.57
CA LEU A 118 -10.01 42.21 -41.84
C LEU A 118 -9.20 41.02 -42.46
N PRO A 119 -9.79 40.01 -43.14
CA PRO A 119 -10.29 38.79 -42.49
C PRO A 119 -9.91 37.47 -43.20
N SER A 120 -10.35 36.32 -42.66
CA SER A 120 -10.61 35.05 -43.39
C SER A 120 -9.40 34.33 -44.02
N THR A 121 -9.41 33.02 -44.34
CA THR A 121 -10.39 31.91 -44.22
C THR A 121 -9.66 30.70 -43.55
N ASP A 122 -10.12 29.45 -43.37
CA ASP A 122 -11.42 28.73 -43.44
C ASP A 122 -11.31 27.40 -42.63
N HIS A 123 -12.37 26.56 -42.67
CA HIS A 123 -12.41 25.08 -42.49
C HIS A 123 -12.07 24.49 -41.10
N ALA A 124 -12.69 23.40 -40.62
CA ALA A 124 -13.99 22.82 -40.95
C ALA A 124 -14.52 21.92 -39.79
N LYS A 125 -15.83 22.01 -39.54
CA LYS A 125 -16.78 21.04 -38.91
C LYS A 125 -16.22 19.87 -38.07
N TYR A 126 -16.70 19.77 -36.81
CA TYR A 126 -16.77 18.50 -36.07
C TYR A 126 -18.14 18.34 -35.38
N SER A 127 -18.74 17.16 -35.50
CA SER A 127 -19.98 16.75 -34.81
C SER A 127 -20.01 15.21 -34.77
N THR A 128 -19.68 14.54 -33.65
CA THR A 128 -20.56 14.23 -32.50
C THR A 128 -21.80 13.39 -32.83
N PRO A 129 -22.27 12.50 -31.93
CA PRO A 129 -21.53 11.61 -31.02
C PRO A 129 -22.13 10.17 -31.05
N ASN A 130 -21.62 9.23 -30.23
CA ASN A 130 -22.44 8.36 -29.34
C ASN A 130 -21.63 7.28 -28.60
N ARG A 131 -22.26 6.69 -27.58
CA ARG A 131 -21.76 5.71 -26.59
C ARG A 131 -22.98 4.90 -26.07
N PRO A 132 -22.83 3.94 -25.15
CA PRO A 132 -21.96 2.76 -25.11
C PRO A 132 -22.78 1.46 -25.41
N THR A 133 -22.11 0.29 -25.42
CA THR A 133 -22.37 -0.79 -24.44
C THR A 133 -21.40 -1.95 -24.69
N SER A 134 -20.78 -2.45 -23.62
CA SER A 134 -20.15 -3.78 -23.60
C SER A 134 -20.24 -4.37 -22.19
N PRO A 135 -20.56 -5.66 -22.09
CA PRO A 135 -20.20 -6.46 -20.93
C PRO A 135 -19.56 -7.78 -21.39
N PHE A 136 -18.23 -7.81 -21.53
CA PHE A 136 -17.50 -9.08 -21.60
C PHE A 136 -17.17 -9.53 -20.19
N LEU A 137 -17.82 -10.62 -19.77
CA LEU A 137 -17.41 -11.41 -18.63
C LEU A 137 -16.15 -12.24 -18.97
N HIS A 138 -15.31 -12.49 -17.96
CA HIS A 138 -14.71 -13.79 -17.59
C HIS A 138 -14.54 -14.88 -18.69
N LEU A 139 -13.41 -15.58 -18.83
CA LEU A 139 -12.23 -15.78 -17.96
C LEU A 139 -11.00 -16.17 -18.80
N ASN A 140 -9.81 -15.89 -18.27
CA ASN A 140 -8.58 -16.69 -18.46
C ASN A 140 -8.45 -17.62 -17.23
N PRO A 141 -7.71 -18.75 -17.25
CA PRO A 141 -6.63 -19.11 -18.19
C PRO A 141 -7.03 -20.12 -19.28
#